data_AF-A0A970FQ20-F1
#
_entry.id   AF-A0A970FQ20-F1
#
_cell.length_a   1.000
_cell.length_b   1.000
_cell.length_c   1.000
_cell.angle_alpha   90.00
_cell.angle_beta   90.00
_cell.angle_gamma   90.00
#
_symmetry.space_group_name_H-M   'P 1'
#
loop_
_entity.id
_entity.type
_entity.pdbx_description
1 polymer ?
#
loop_
_entity_poly.entity_id
_entity_poly.type
_entity_poly.pdbx_seq_one_letter_code
_entity_poly.pdbx_strand_id
1 'polypeptide(L)'
;MERSNGYVYGSAAPKMPVEPQRRAGKRVVRKVYSKPLPSRSSIPKVQMIFCIVFMVAVSFLILYRYAAISELNYRMGQLTEEYNRLRDENRALNVEIETSINLDYVKEFAETRLNMHKPDSYQIVTVSVPKSDYSVVVDQSYIDDATENTSLIGNIVKLFKAILQ
;
A
#
# COMPACT_ATOMS: atom_id res chain seq x y z
N MET A 1 -41.51 -94.46 58.46
CA MET A 1 -41.09 -93.84 57.18
C MET A 1 -41.75 -94.63 56.07
N GLU A 2 -42.79 -94.09 55.44
CA GLU A 2 -43.40 -94.72 54.25
C GLU A 2 -43.64 -93.60 53.23
N ARG A 3 -42.88 -93.64 52.13
CA ARG A 3 -43.07 -92.73 50.99
C ARG A 3 -43.77 -93.52 49.89
N SER A 4 -45.08 -93.37 49.84
CA SER A 4 -45.89 -93.80 48.69
C SER A 4 -45.61 -92.86 47.52
N ASN A 5 -44.85 -93.34 46.53
CA ASN A 5 -44.62 -92.62 45.27
C ASN A 5 -45.63 -93.13 44.23
N GLY A 6 -46.73 -92.40 44.06
CA GLY A 6 -47.69 -92.63 42.98
C GLY A 6 -47.11 -92.20 41.63
N TYR A 7 -46.95 -93.16 40.72
CA TYR A 7 -46.61 -92.87 39.32
C TYR A 7 -47.82 -92.30 38.59
N VAL A 8 -47.65 -91.15 37.93
CA VAL A 8 -48.67 -90.52 37.10
C VAL A 8 -48.38 -90.85 35.64
N TYR A 9 -49.26 -91.62 35.00
CA TYR A 9 -49.16 -91.97 33.58
C TYR A 9 -49.88 -90.90 32.73
N GLY A 10 -49.14 -90.18 31.89
CA GLY A 10 -49.69 -89.18 30.97
C GLY A 10 -48.65 -88.13 30.56
N SER A 11 -48.90 -87.41 29.46
CA SER A 11 -48.03 -86.34 28.92
C SER A 11 -48.23 -84.97 29.59
N ALA A 12 -49.01 -84.90 30.67
CA ALA A 12 -49.26 -83.65 31.39
C ALA A 12 -48.18 -83.41 32.44
N ALA A 13 -47.26 -82.47 32.16
CA ALA A 13 -46.24 -82.06 33.12
C ALA A 13 -46.88 -81.42 34.38
N PRO A 14 -46.40 -81.74 35.61
CA PRO A 14 -46.88 -81.09 36.82
C PRO A 14 -46.63 -79.59 36.77
N LYS A 15 -47.67 -78.79 37.03
CA LYS A 15 -47.56 -77.32 37.09
C LYS A 15 -46.66 -76.91 38.26
N MET A 16 -45.59 -76.17 37.97
CA MET A 16 -44.66 -75.65 38.97
C MET A 16 -45.39 -74.70 39.94
N PRO A 17 -45.07 -74.71 41.25
CA PRO A 17 -45.58 -73.69 42.16
C PRO A 17 -45.14 -72.31 41.70
N VAL A 18 -46.08 -71.42 41.45
CA VAL A 18 -45.79 -70.02 41.13
C VAL A 18 -45.36 -69.33 42.42
N GLU A 19 -44.09 -68.94 42.49
CA GLU A 19 -43.58 -68.08 43.57
C GLU A 19 -44.32 -66.73 43.52
N PRO A 20 -44.81 -66.19 44.65
CA PRO A 20 -45.51 -64.92 44.63
C PRO A 20 -44.59 -63.83 44.08
N GLN A 21 -45.05 -63.18 43.01
CA GLN A 21 -44.35 -62.14 42.28
C GLN A 21 -43.82 -61.08 43.24
N ARG A 22 -42.50 -61.11 43.46
CA ARG A 22 -41.74 -60.15 44.25
C ARG A 22 -42.14 -58.76 43.76
N ARG A 23 -42.76 -57.95 44.63
CA ARG A 23 -43.23 -56.59 44.33
C ARG A 23 -42.13 -55.89 43.54
N ALA A 24 -42.40 -55.62 42.26
CA ALA A 24 -41.50 -54.89 41.40
C ALA A 24 -41.33 -53.50 42.02
N GLY A 25 -40.24 -53.31 42.76
CA GLY A 25 -39.82 -51.98 43.17
C GLY A 25 -39.80 -51.11 41.91
N LYS A 26 -40.46 -49.95 41.96
CA LYS A 26 -40.48 -48.99 40.86
C LYS A 26 -39.03 -48.76 40.43
N ARG A 27 -38.61 -49.40 39.33
CA ARG A 27 -37.34 -49.08 38.68
C ARG A 27 -37.49 -47.65 38.21
N VAL A 28 -36.86 -46.73 38.93
CA VAL A 28 -36.68 -45.37 38.46
C VAL A 28 -35.80 -45.51 37.23
N VAL A 29 -36.42 -45.52 36.05
CA VAL A 29 -35.72 -45.46 34.78
C VAL A 29 -35.06 -44.09 34.75
N ARG A 30 -33.79 -44.03 35.16
CA ARG A 30 -32.98 -42.84 35.01
C ARG A 30 -32.88 -42.59 33.52
N LYS A 31 -33.65 -41.60 33.02
CA LYS A 31 -33.62 -41.15 31.64
C LYS A 31 -32.17 -40.72 31.36
N VAL A 32 -31.42 -41.56 30.64
CA VAL A 32 -30.09 -41.20 30.18
C VAL A 32 -30.31 -40.15 29.10
N TYR A 33 -30.09 -38.89 29.46
CA TYR A 33 -30.12 -37.77 28.52
C TYR A 33 -28.90 -37.95 27.61
N SER A 34 -29.09 -38.57 26.45
CA SER A 34 -28.09 -38.51 25.39
C SER A 34 -27.98 -37.04 24.99
N LYS A 35 -26.82 -36.43 25.23
CA LYS A 35 -26.54 -35.09 24.72
C LYS A 35 -26.63 -35.19 23.19
N PRO A 36 -27.43 -34.35 22.51
CA PRO A 36 -27.45 -34.35 21.06
C PRO A 36 -26.05 -34.01 20.55
N LEU A 37 -25.55 -34.82 19.61
CA LEU A 37 -24.32 -34.52 18.88
C LEU A 37 -24.47 -33.12 18.25
N PRO A 38 -23.39 -32.31 18.17
CA PRO A 38 -23.47 -31.01 17.53
C PRO A 38 -23.90 -31.20 16.08
N SER A 39 -25.09 -30.71 15.75
CA SER A 39 -25.56 -30.62 14.37
C SER A 39 -24.54 -29.79 13.60
N ARG A 40 -23.94 -30.38 12.56
CA ARG A 40 -22.94 -29.74 11.71
C ARG A 40 -23.61 -28.52 11.09
N SER A 41 -23.32 -27.33 11.62
CA SER A 41 -23.84 -26.08 11.08
C SER A 41 -23.34 -25.96 9.64
N SER A 42 -24.22 -26.21 8.67
CA SER A 42 -23.91 -25.95 7.27
C SER A 42 -23.72 -24.45 7.14
N ILE A 43 -22.48 -24.01 6.95
CA ILE A 43 -22.19 -22.63 6.56
C ILE A 43 -23.09 -22.35 5.34
N PRO A 44 -23.90 -21.28 5.35
CA PRO A 44 -24.80 -21.02 4.24
C PRO A 44 -23.96 -20.85 2.98
N LYS A 45 -24.25 -21.66 1.96
CA LYS A 45 -23.51 -21.70 0.68
C LYS A 45 -23.30 -20.31 0.08
N VAL A 46 -24.23 -19.39 0.34
CA VAL A 46 -24.20 -17.97 -0.04
C VAL A 46 -23.02 -17.21 0.60
N GLN A 47 -22.70 -17.43 1.88
CA GLN A 47 -21.55 -16.79 2.52
C GLN A 47 -20.22 -17.24 1.91
N MET A 48 -20.13 -18.51 1.52
CA MET A 48 -18.93 -19.04 0.85
C MET A 48 -18.76 -18.42 -0.55
N ILE A 49 -19.84 -18.30 -1.32
CA ILE A 49 -19.82 -17.63 -2.63
C ILE A 49 -19.45 -16.15 -2.48
N PHE A 50 -20.04 -15.46 -1.50
CA PHE A 50 -19.72 -14.06 -1.21
C PHE A 50 -18.24 -13.87 -0.83
N CYS A 51 -17.69 -14.76 -0.02
CA CYS A 51 -16.28 -14.73 0.36
C CYS A 51 -15.35 -14.92 -0.85
N ILE A 52 -15.71 -15.78 -1.80
CA ILE A 52 -14.96 -15.99 -3.04
C ILE A 52 -15.02 -14.73 -3.93
N VAL A 53 -16.22 -14.16 -4.12
CA VAL A 53 -16.40 -12.93 -4.90
C VAL A 53 -15.63 -11.77 -4.27
N PHE A 54 -15.65 -11.67 -2.95
CA PHE A 54 -14.90 -10.65 -2.21
C PHE A 54 -13.40 -10.80 -2.42
N MET A 55 -12.86 -12.02 -2.32
CA MET A 55 -11.45 -12.29 -2.60
C MET A 55 -11.06 -11.90 -4.03
N VAL A 56 -11.89 -12.27 -5.01
CA VAL A 56 -11.67 -11.90 -6.42
C VAL A 56 -11.69 -10.38 -6.61
N ALA A 57 -12.65 -9.68 -5.98
CA ALA A 57 -12.74 -8.22 -6.04
C ALA A 57 -11.49 -7.54 -5.45
N VAL A 58 -10.97 -8.03 -4.32
CA VAL A 58 -9.73 -7.53 -3.73
C VAL A 58 -8.54 -7.79 -4.64
N SER A 59 -8.44 -8.97 -5.26
CA SER A 59 -7.37 -9.27 -6.23
C SER A 59 -7.43 -8.35 -7.45
N PHE A 60 -8.61 -8.07 -8.00
CA PHE A 60 -8.76 -7.12 -9.10
C PHE A 60 -8.37 -5.69 -8.70
N LEU A 61 -8.72 -5.26 -7.49
CA LEU A 61 -8.34 -3.95 -6.98
C LEU A 61 -6.82 -3.80 -6.88
N ILE A 62 -6.13 -4.85 -6.41
CA ILE A 62 -4.68 -4.90 -6.33
C ILE A 62 -4.07 -4.81 -7.74
N LEU A 63 -4.56 -5.60 -8.69
CA LEU A 63 -4.09 -5.56 -10.09
C LEU A 63 -4.30 -4.18 -10.73
N TYR A 64 -5.46 -3.55 -10.50
CA TYR A 64 -5.72 -2.20 -11.00
C TYR A 64 -4.73 -1.17 -10.44
N ARG A 65 -4.44 -1.23 -9.14
CA ARG A 65 -3.42 -0.38 -8.51
C ARG A 65 -2.04 -0.62 -9.12
N TYR A 66 -1.64 -1.87 -9.32
CA TYR A 66 -0.36 -2.21 -9.96
C TYR A 66 -0.29 -1.71 -11.40
N ALA A 67 -1.37 -1.85 -12.18
CA ALA A 67 -1.43 -1.33 -13.55
C ALA A 67 -1.28 0.20 -13.58
N ALA A 68 -1.99 0.91 -12.70
CA ALA A 68 -1.88 2.37 -12.59
C ALA A 68 -0.46 2.82 -12.18
N ILE A 69 0.18 2.10 -11.25
CA ILE A 69 1.57 2.36 -10.85
C ILE A 69 2.52 2.12 -12.03
N SER A 70 2.32 1.06 -12.79
CA SER A 70 3.15 0.76 -13.97
C SER A 70 3.01 1.82 -15.05
N GLU A 71 1.80 2.30 -15.31
CA GLU A 71 1.56 3.40 -16.25
C GLU A 71 2.25 4.69 -15.78
N LEU A 72 2.16 5.00 -14.48
CA LEU A 72 2.81 6.18 -13.92
C LEU A 72 4.35 6.07 -13.99
N ASN A 73 4.91 4.90 -13.68
CA ASN A 73 6.36 4.66 -13.83
C ASN A 73 6.80 4.80 -15.28
N TYR A 74 6.00 4.33 -16.24
CA TYR A 74 6.29 4.49 -17.66
C TYR A 74 6.30 5.97 -18.06
N ARG A 75 5.30 6.75 -17.64
CA ARG A 75 5.25 8.21 -17.86
C ARG A 75 6.42 8.93 -17.22
N MET A 76 6.80 8.56 -16.00
CA MET A 76 7.98 9.11 -15.32
C MET A 76 9.28 8.79 -16.06
N GLY A 77 9.40 7.58 -16.61
CA GLY A 77 10.52 7.19 -17.47
C GLY A 77 10.63 8.08 -18.71
N GLN A 78 9.52 8.28 -19.42
CA GLN A 78 9.47 9.14 -20.60
C GLN A 78 9.85 10.60 -20.29
N LEU A 79 9.28 11.18 -19.22
CA LEU A 79 9.63 12.54 -18.79
C LEU A 79 11.10 12.67 -18.42
N THR A 80 11.66 11.65 -17.76
CA THR A 80 13.08 11.65 -17.38
C THR A 80 13.99 11.55 -18.61
N GLU A 81 13.61 10.75 -19.60
CA GLU A 81 14.33 10.65 -20.86
C GLU A 81 14.30 11.96 -21.65
N GLU A 82 13.13 12.60 -21.74
CA GLU A 82 12.98 13.90 -22.39
C GLU A 82 13.80 14.99 -21.68
N TYR A 83 13.75 15.02 -20.34
CA TYR A 83 14.57 15.92 -19.54
C TYR A 83 16.07 15.72 -19.79
N ASN A 84 16.53 14.47 -19.79
CA ASN A 84 17.94 14.16 -20.04
C ASN A 84 18.35 14.57 -21.46
N ARG A 85 17.51 14.30 -22.47
CA ARG A 85 17.76 14.72 -23.85
C ARG A 85 17.94 16.23 -23.94
N LEU A 86 17.02 16.99 -23.35
CA LEU A 86 17.06 18.45 -23.38
C LEU A 86 18.28 19.00 -22.62
N ARG A 87 18.66 18.36 -21.51
CA ARG A 87 19.86 18.72 -20.75
C ARG A 87 21.14 18.48 -21.55
N ASP A 88 21.21 17.36 -22.27
CA ASP A 88 22.37 17.01 -23.09
C ASP A 88 22.46 17.91 -24.33
N GLU A 89 21.33 18.24 -24.97
CA GLU A 89 21.27 19.26 -26.03
C GLU A 89 21.77 20.63 -25.54
N ASN A 90 21.33 21.07 -24.36
CA ASN A 90 21.77 22.33 -23.79
C ASN A 90 23.29 22.33 -23.50
N ARG A 91 23.81 21.21 -22.99
CA ARG A 91 25.24 21.06 -22.76
C ARG A 91 26.03 21.07 -24.06
N ALA A 92 25.54 20.39 -25.10
CA ALA A 92 26.16 20.39 -26.42
C ALA A 92 26.21 21.80 -27.00
N LEU A 93 25.11 22.56 -26.91
CA LEU A 93 25.05 23.96 -27.34
C LEU A 93 26.03 24.84 -26.55
N ASN A 94 26.15 24.66 -25.24
CA ASN A 94 27.14 25.41 -24.45
C ASN A 94 28.57 25.11 -24.89
N VAL A 95 28.90 23.84 -25.15
CA VAL A 95 30.21 23.47 -25.69
C VAL A 95 30.41 24.08 -27.08
N GLU A 96 29.40 24.04 -27.94
CA GLU A 96 29.46 24.65 -29.27
C GLU A 96 29.68 26.17 -29.18
N ILE A 97 29.01 26.86 -28.26
CA ILE A 97 29.23 28.29 -27.97
C ILE A 97 30.67 28.51 -27.51
N GLU A 98 31.17 27.76 -26.53
CA GLU A 98 32.55 27.88 -26.05
C GLU A 98 33.58 27.64 -27.16
N THR A 99 33.33 26.67 -28.05
CA THR A 99 34.22 26.39 -29.19
C THR A 99 34.07 27.39 -30.34
N SER A 100 32.89 27.98 -30.53
CA SER A 100 32.60 28.96 -31.58
C SER A 100 32.99 30.38 -31.20
N ILE A 101 33.14 30.67 -29.89
CA ILE A 101 33.91 31.82 -29.40
C ILE A 101 35.38 31.56 -29.68
N ASN A 102 35.72 31.63 -30.96
CA ASN A 102 37.07 31.48 -31.44
C ASN A 102 37.82 32.78 -31.14
N LEU A 103 38.59 32.79 -30.05
CA LEU A 103 39.44 33.93 -29.67
C LEU A 103 40.39 34.33 -30.80
N ASP A 104 40.82 33.38 -31.63
CA ASP A 104 41.69 33.65 -32.78
C ASP A 104 40.95 34.43 -33.87
N TYR A 105 39.67 34.12 -34.13
CA TYR A 105 38.83 34.91 -35.05
C TYR A 105 38.64 36.34 -34.53
N VAL A 106 38.36 36.51 -33.23
CA VAL A 106 38.21 37.84 -32.62
C VAL A 106 39.52 38.62 -32.71
N LYS A 107 40.67 37.97 -32.46
CA LYS A 107 42.00 38.57 -32.60
C LYS A 107 42.28 38.99 -34.04
N GLU A 108 42.08 38.09 -35.00
CA GLU A 108 42.31 38.36 -36.41
C GLU A 108 41.42 39.51 -36.91
N PHE A 109 40.14 39.52 -36.52
CA PHE A 109 39.23 40.61 -36.84
C PHE A 109 39.70 41.95 -36.24
N ALA A 110 40.12 41.96 -34.98
CA ALA A 110 40.62 43.16 -34.31
C ALA A 110 41.91 43.69 -34.97
N GLU A 111 42.85 42.81 -35.32
CA GLU A 111 44.12 43.17 -35.96
C GLU A 111 43.91 43.64 -37.41
N THR A 112 43.06 42.96 -38.19
CA THR A 112 42.90 43.23 -39.63
C THR A 112 41.90 44.34 -39.95
N ARG A 113 40.76 44.39 -39.25
CA ARG A 113 39.66 45.33 -39.57
C ARG A 113 39.68 46.57 -38.70
N LEU A 114 40.02 46.41 -37.42
CA LEU A 114 40.05 47.51 -36.46
C LEU A 114 41.46 48.08 -36.27
N ASN A 115 42.47 47.45 -36.88
CA ASN A 115 43.87 47.85 -36.78
C ASN A 115 44.36 47.92 -35.31
N MET A 116 43.73 47.11 -34.44
CA MET A 116 44.08 46.99 -33.03
C MET A 116 45.32 46.11 -32.88
N HIS A 117 46.11 46.39 -31.85
CA HIS A 117 47.29 45.61 -31.49
C HIS A 117 47.30 45.38 -29.99
N LYS A 118 47.95 44.30 -29.56
CA LYS A 118 48.09 44.00 -28.14
C LYS A 118 48.91 45.12 -27.47
N PRO A 119 48.44 45.70 -26.35
CA PRO A 119 49.18 46.75 -25.65
C PRO A 119 50.46 46.18 -25.01
N ASP A 120 51.50 46.99 -24.98
CA ASP A 120 52.75 46.67 -24.31
C ASP A 120 52.62 46.80 -22.78
N SER A 121 53.50 46.11 -22.03
CA SER A 121 53.44 46.08 -20.55
C SER A 121 53.46 47.47 -19.89
N TYR A 122 54.07 48.48 -20.51
CA TYR A 122 54.11 49.86 -19.99
C TYR A 122 52.82 50.65 -20.24
N GLN A 123 51.91 50.15 -21.09
CA GLN A 123 50.64 50.80 -21.43
C GLN A 123 49.48 50.35 -20.52
N ILE A 124 49.73 49.41 -19.59
CA ILE A 124 48.71 48.82 -18.72
C ILE A 124 48.70 49.56 -17.37
N VAL A 125 47.54 50.13 -16.99
CA VAL A 125 47.32 50.79 -15.70
C VAL A 125 46.18 50.11 -14.96
N THR A 126 46.45 49.54 -13.78
CA THR A 126 45.43 48.90 -12.93
C THR A 126 44.72 49.93 -12.08
N VAL A 127 43.40 50.04 -12.24
CA VAL A 127 42.55 50.91 -11.42
C VAL A 127 41.79 50.09 -10.37
N SER A 128 41.70 50.61 -9.15
CA SER A 128 40.92 49.98 -8.07
C SER A 128 39.45 50.35 -8.22
N VAL A 129 38.59 49.37 -8.49
CA VAL A 129 37.14 49.57 -8.56
C VAL A 129 36.52 49.23 -7.20
N PRO A 130 35.78 50.15 -6.57
CA PRO A 130 35.06 49.85 -5.33
C PRO A 130 33.95 48.82 -5.59
N LYS A 131 33.90 47.77 -4.76
CA LYS A 131 32.90 46.69 -4.82
C LYS A 131 31.55 47.15 -4.27
N SER A 132 30.81 47.97 -5.01
CA SER A 132 29.41 48.23 -4.69
C SER A 132 28.53 47.29 -5.51
N ASP A 133 28.44 46.03 -5.06
CA ASP A 133 27.47 45.08 -5.60
C ASP A 133 26.09 45.49 -5.09
N TYR A 134 25.27 46.10 -5.95
CA TYR A 134 23.86 46.31 -5.64
C TYR A 134 23.12 45.01 -6.00
N SER A 135 22.68 44.28 -4.97
CA SER A 135 21.66 43.25 -5.16
C SER A 135 20.30 43.94 -5.11
N VAL A 136 19.56 43.89 -6.22
CA VAL A 136 18.16 44.29 -6.22
C VAL A 136 17.40 43.21 -5.47
N VAL A 137 17.03 43.47 -4.22
CA VAL A 137 16.12 42.61 -3.47
C VAL A 137 14.75 42.73 -4.13
N VAL A 138 14.28 41.64 -4.74
CA VAL A 138 12.94 41.56 -5.33
C VAL A 138 11.93 41.64 -4.17
N ASP A 139 10.96 42.55 -4.30
CA ASP A 139 9.97 42.88 -3.27
C ASP A 139 9.36 41.64 -2.59
N GLN A 140 9.33 41.67 -1.26
CA GLN A 140 8.83 40.62 -0.37
C GLN A 140 7.32 40.32 -0.57
N SER A 141 6.61 41.16 -1.31
CA SER A 141 5.17 41.06 -1.56
C SER A 141 4.77 39.80 -2.34
N TYR A 142 5.70 39.17 -3.07
CA TYR A 142 5.44 37.89 -3.75
C TYR A 142 5.37 36.69 -2.80
N ILE A 143 5.93 36.79 -1.59
CA ILE A 143 5.97 35.68 -0.63
C ILE A 143 4.68 35.62 0.21
N ASP A 144 4.03 36.77 0.45
CA ASP A 144 2.81 36.83 1.25
C ASP A 144 1.59 36.24 0.53
N ASP A 145 1.45 36.42 -0.80
CA ASP A 145 0.35 35.86 -1.60
C ASP A 145 0.35 34.32 -1.63
N ALA A 146 1.51 33.68 -1.52
CA ALA A 146 1.62 32.21 -1.43
C ALA A 146 1.07 31.66 -0.09
N THR A 147 0.93 32.51 0.92
CA THR A 147 0.59 32.13 2.30
C THR A 147 -0.90 32.30 2.63
N GLU A 148 -1.72 32.87 1.73
CA GLU A 148 -3.15 33.06 1.97
C GLU A 148 -3.97 31.75 1.87
N ASN A 149 -3.45 30.72 1.18
CA ASN A 149 -4.08 29.40 1.08
C ASN A 149 -4.04 28.57 2.39
N THR A 150 -3.58 29.16 3.49
CA THR A 150 -3.42 28.52 4.81
C THR A 150 -4.75 28.17 5.48
N SER A 151 -5.89 28.71 5.03
CA SER A 151 -7.21 28.46 5.63
C SER A 151 -7.68 26.99 5.48
N LEU A 152 -7.30 26.33 4.37
CA LEU A 152 -7.66 24.92 4.11
C LEU A 152 -6.73 23.95 4.86
N ILE A 153 -5.42 24.22 4.87
CA ILE A 153 -4.44 23.41 5.61
C ILE A 153 -4.64 23.56 7.12
N GLY A 154 -4.95 24.78 7.59
CA GLY A 154 -5.21 25.05 9.00
C GLY A 154 -6.39 24.25 9.56
N ASN A 155 -7.43 24.00 8.75
CA ASN A 155 -8.57 23.17 9.16
C ASN A 155 -8.23 21.68 9.21
N ILE A 156 -7.40 21.20 8.29
CA ILE A 156 -6.91 19.80 8.29
C ILE A 156 -6.03 19.54 9.51
N VAL A 157 -5.10 20.45 9.81
CA VAL A 157 -4.22 20.35 10.99
C VAL A 157 -5.03 20.35 12.29
N LYS A 158 -6.11 21.15 12.38
CA LYS A 158 -7.01 21.17 13.54
C LYS A 158 -7.74 19.84 13.75
N LEU A 159 -8.26 19.21 12.69
CA LEU A 159 -8.91 17.90 12.78
C LEU A 159 -7.94 16.80 13.20
N PHE A 160 -6.71 16.80 12.65
CA PHE A 160 -5.67 15.85 13.06
C PHE A 160 -5.27 16.03 14.53
N LYS A 161 -5.12 17.27 14.98
CA LYS A 161 -4.81 17.56 16.39
C LYS A 161 -5.94 17.12 17.34
N ALA A 162 -7.19 17.26 16.93
CA ALA A 162 -8.35 16.84 17.72
C ALA A 162 -8.53 15.31 17.81
N ILE A 163 -7.96 14.55 16.86
CA ILE A 163 -8.01 13.08 16.86
C ILE A 163 -6.84 12.47 17.65
N LEU A 164 -5.74 13.19 17.80
CA LEU A 164 -4.51 12.71 18.45
C LEU A 164 -4.44 13.03 19.96
N GLN A 165 -5.39 13.78 20.50
CA GLN A 165 -5.51 14.12 21.91
C GLN A 165 -6.77 13.48 22.50
#